data_AF-A0A6V7Q4T5-F1
#
_entry.id   AF-A0A6V7Q4T5-F1
#
_cell.length_a   1.000
_cell.length_b   1.000
_cell.length_c   1.000
_cell.angle_alpha   90.00
_cell.angle_beta   90.00
_cell.angle_gamma   90.00
#
_symmetry.space_group_name_H-M   'P 1'
#
loop_
_entity.id
_entity.type
_entity.pdbx_description
1 polymer ?
#
loop_
_entity_poly.entity_id
_entity_poly.type
_entity_poly.pdbx_seq_one_letter_code
_entity_poly.pdbx_strand_id
1 'polypeptide(L)'
;MGMGSALDTLCGQSYGAKQYYMLGIHKQRAMLVITLACVPLAFLWAQTSQILVLCGQRPKIAAEAGRYARCMIPSLFAYGLLQCHVRFMQAQNAVFPIMLCAGLTVLVHVGACCVLVHGLGLGIAGAAFGNSISYWVYVLILACYVRVSKNCERTWNGFSREALRDVLGFIKLAVPSATMVW
;
A
#
# COMPACT_ATOMS: atom_id res chain seq x y z
N MET A 1 3.40 -6.25 -1.45
CA MET A 1 4.59 -7.02 -1.85
C MET A 1 4.39 -7.69 -3.20
N GLY A 2 3.47 -8.66 -3.32
CA GLY A 2 3.26 -9.44 -4.55
C GLY A 2 2.92 -8.66 -5.84
N MET A 3 1.68 -8.19 -5.99
CA MET A 3 1.27 -7.47 -7.23
C MET A 3 2.04 -6.17 -7.49
N GLY A 4 2.60 -5.57 -6.43
CA GLY A 4 3.41 -4.36 -6.53
C GLY A 4 4.77 -4.58 -7.19
N SER A 5 5.30 -5.80 -7.23
CA SER A 5 6.60 -6.09 -7.87
C SER A 5 6.57 -5.98 -9.39
N ALA A 6 5.38 -6.05 -10.01
CA ALA A 6 5.22 -5.70 -11.43
C ALA A 6 5.69 -4.26 -11.74
N LEU A 7 5.62 -3.35 -10.75
CA LEU A 7 6.19 -2.01 -10.89
C LEU A 7 7.71 -2.02 -10.95
N ASP A 8 8.42 -2.94 -10.28
CA ASP A 8 9.88 -2.98 -10.39
C ASP A 8 10.30 -3.29 -11.81
N THR A 9 9.63 -4.25 -12.44
CA THR A 9 9.88 -4.60 -13.83
C THR A 9 9.50 -3.44 -14.75
N LEU A 10 8.26 -2.94 -14.69
CA LEU A 10 7.78 -1.93 -15.63
C LEU A 10 8.47 -0.58 -15.47
N CYS A 11 8.64 -0.10 -14.23
CA CYS A 11 9.35 1.15 -13.96
C CYS A 11 10.85 0.98 -14.23
N GLY A 12 11.47 -0.15 -13.87
CA GLY A 12 12.89 -0.40 -14.12
C GLY A 12 13.22 -0.42 -15.62
N GLN A 13 12.42 -1.13 -16.42
CA GLN A 13 12.57 -1.17 -17.88
C GLN A 13 12.38 0.21 -18.50
N SER A 14 11.32 0.93 -18.11
CA SER A 14 11.05 2.28 -18.63
C SER A 14 12.12 3.28 -18.22
N TYR A 15 12.66 3.19 -17.00
CA TYR A 15 13.72 4.07 -16.51
C TYR A 15 15.03 3.80 -17.26
N GLY A 16 15.41 2.54 -17.46
CA GLY A 16 16.58 2.15 -18.26
C GLY A 16 16.47 2.58 -19.72
N ALA A 17 15.27 2.50 -20.31
CA ALA A 17 14.96 2.97 -21.66
C ALA A 17 14.77 4.50 -21.76
N LYS A 18 15.01 5.26 -20.68
CA LYS A 18 14.84 6.72 -20.58
C LYS A 18 13.41 7.22 -20.86
N GLN A 19 12.41 6.35 -20.76
CA GLN A 19 10.98 6.67 -20.89
C GLN A 19 10.41 7.14 -19.55
N TYR A 20 10.95 8.24 -19.01
CA TYR A 20 10.69 8.69 -17.63
C TYR A 20 9.21 8.94 -17.34
N TYR A 21 8.47 9.51 -18.29
CA TYR A 21 7.03 9.76 -18.14
C TYR A 21 6.21 8.50 -17.84
N MET A 22 6.62 7.35 -18.42
CA MET A 22 5.91 6.09 -18.26
C MET A 22 5.90 5.58 -16.82
N LEU A 23 6.88 5.97 -15.99
CA LEU A 23 6.91 5.58 -14.58
C LEU A 23 5.67 6.10 -13.84
N GLY A 24 5.27 7.35 -14.10
CA GLY A 24 4.07 7.94 -13.53
C GLY A 24 2.80 7.23 -13.98
N ILE A 25 2.75 6.84 -15.26
CA ILE A 25 1.63 6.08 -15.84
C ILE A 25 1.53 4.68 -15.22
N HIS A 26 2.65 3.96 -15.12
CA HIS A 26 2.71 2.64 -14.48
C HIS A 26 2.30 2.71 -13.00
N LYS A 27 2.80 3.71 -12.26
CA LYS A 27 2.40 3.95 -10.86
C LYS A 27 0.90 4.14 -10.74
N GLN A 28 0.28 4.99 -11.57
CA GLN A 28 -1.16 5.25 -11.52
C GLN A 28 -1.98 4.00 -11.85
N ARG A 29 -1.56 3.26 -12.87
CA ARG A 29 -2.19 2.00 -13.25
C ARG A 29 -2.12 0.97 -12.13
N ALA A 30 -0.96 0.84 -11.50
CA ALA A 30 -0.77 -0.05 -10.36
C ALA A 30 -1.64 0.36 -9.16
N MET A 31 -1.73 1.66 -8.86
CA MET A 31 -2.63 2.16 -7.81
C MET A 31 -4.07 1.72 -8.07
N LEU A 32 -4.57 1.88 -9.30
CA LEU A 32 -5.91 1.40 -9.67
C LEU A 32 -6.08 -0.11 -9.48
N VAL A 33 -5.18 -0.90 -10.09
CA VAL A 33 -5.27 -2.37 -10.03
C VAL A 33 -5.17 -2.89 -8.61
N ILE A 34 -4.23 -2.38 -7.82
CA ILE A 34 -4.02 -2.80 -6.43
C ILE A 34 -5.20 -2.37 -5.56
N THR A 35 -5.71 -1.15 -5.70
CA THR A 35 -6.90 -0.71 -4.96
C THR A 35 -8.12 -1.57 -5.30
N LEU A 36 -8.33 -1.92 -6.57
CA LEU A 36 -9.40 -2.83 -6.97
C LEU A 36 -9.20 -4.23 -6.37
N ALA A 37 -7.97 -4.75 -6.38
CA ALA A 37 -7.67 -6.05 -5.78
C ALA A 37 -7.81 -6.05 -4.24
N CYS A 38 -7.61 -4.91 -3.57
CA CYS A 38 -7.86 -4.77 -2.14
C CYS A 38 -9.35 -4.95 -1.78
N VAL A 39 -10.30 -4.72 -2.70
CA VAL A 39 -11.75 -4.84 -2.43
C VAL A 39 -12.16 -6.28 -2.06
N PRO A 40 -11.89 -7.32 -2.89
CA PRO A 40 -12.22 -8.70 -2.50
C PRO A 40 -11.43 -9.16 -1.27
N LEU A 41 -10.19 -8.71 -1.08
CA LEU A 41 -9.43 -8.99 0.15
C LEU A 41 -10.08 -8.35 1.38
N ALA A 42 -10.60 -7.13 1.28
CA ALA A 42 -11.31 -6.46 2.37
C ALA A 42 -12.58 -7.24 2.76
N PHE A 43 -13.32 -7.76 1.77
CA PHE A 43 -14.47 -8.61 2.04
C PHE A 43 -14.06 -9.90 2.76
N LEU A 44 -12.98 -10.55 2.32
CA LEU A 44 -12.41 -11.72 2.99
C LEU A 44 -12.03 -11.39 4.44
N TRP A 45 -11.35 -10.26 4.67
CA TRP A 45 -10.95 -9.80 6.02
C TRP A 45 -12.17 -9.52 6.90
N ALA A 46 -13.26 -9.01 6.33
CA ALA A 46 -14.50 -8.80 7.07
C ALA A 46 -15.11 -10.13 7.57
N GLN A 47 -14.90 -11.23 6.85
CA GLN A 47 -15.38 -12.57 7.20
C GLN A 47 -14.37 -13.41 8.00
N THR A 48 -13.21 -12.86 8.35
CA THR A 48 -12.14 -13.57 9.09
C THR A 48 -12.66 -14.34 10.31
N SER A 49 -13.61 -13.77 11.05
CA SER A 49 -14.19 -14.44 12.22
C SER A 49 -14.87 -15.76 11.85
N GLN A 50 -15.74 -15.75 10.84
CA GLN A 50 -16.47 -16.94 10.41
C GLN A 50 -15.54 -17.98 9.80
N ILE A 51 -14.58 -17.52 8.98
CA ILE A 51 -13.57 -18.38 8.36
C ILE A 51 -12.77 -19.12 9.43
N LEU A 52 -12.31 -18.43 10.48
CA LEU A 52 -11.54 -19.07 11.55
C LEU A 52 -12.38 -20.07 12.36
N VAL A 53 -13.65 -19.78 12.62
CA VAL A 53 -14.56 -20.75 13.26
C VAL A 53 -14.71 -22.00 12.40
N LEU A 54 -14.88 -21.85 11.08
CA LEU A 54 -14.96 -22.97 10.14
C LEU A 54 -13.65 -23.78 10.10
N CYS A 55 -12.50 -23.14 10.30
CA CYS A 55 -11.21 -23.82 10.47
C CYS A 55 -11.00 -24.46 11.86
N GLY A 56 -12.02 -24.48 12.72
CA GLY A 56 -11.98 -25.12 14.03
C GLY A 56 -11.40 -24.25 15.16
N GLN A 57 -11.23 -22.94 14.95
CA GLN A 57 -10.78 -22.05 16.03
C GLN A 57 -11.87 -21.83 17.08
N ARG A 58 -11.44 -21.61 18.32
CA ARG A 58 -12.36 -21.28 19.42
C ARG A 58 -13.11 -19.99 19.10
N PRO A 59 -14.45 -19.93 19.26
CA PRO A 59 -15.26 -18.77 18.86
C PRO A 59 -14.78 -17.43 19.45
N LYS A 60 -14.30 -17.42 20.70
CA LYS A 60 -13.75 -16.21 21.34
C LYS A 60 -12.50 -15.68 20.64
N ILE A 61 -11.58 -16.56 20.22
CA ILE A 61 -10.35 -16.18 19.52
C ILE A 61 -10.70 -15.68 18.11
N ALA A 62 -11.58 -16.41 17.42
CA ALA A 62 -12.03 -16.04 16.08
C ALA A 62 -12.78 -14.69 16.07
N ALA A 63 -13.56 -14.38 17.11
CA ALA A 63 -14.22 -13.09 17.27
C ALA A 63 -13.23 -11.92 17.39
N GLU A 64 -12.20 -12.08 18.23
CA GLU A 64 -11.17 -11.07 18.42
C GLU A 64 -10.31 -10.87 17.16
N ALA A 65 -9.89 -11.95 16.51
CA ALA A 65 -9.16 -11.89 15.25
C ALA A 65 -9.99 -11.21 14.14
N GLY A 66 -11.29 -11.52 14.06
CA GLY A 66 -12.19 -10.86 13.10
C GLY A 66 -12.49 -9.40 13.42
N ARG A 67 -12.49 -9.00 14.70
CA ARG A 67 -12.56 -7.60 15.11
C ARG A 67 -11.31 -6.84 14.65
N TYR A 68 -10.13 -7.40 14.94
CA TYR A 68 -8.85 -6.81 14.53
C TYR A 68 -8.73 -6.69 13.00
N ALA A 69 -9.07 -7.76 12.25
CA ALA A 69 -9.03 -7.79 10.79
C ALA A 69 -9.93 -6.70 10.18
N ARG A 70 -11.14 -6.53 10.70
CA ARG A 70 -12.06 -5.45 10.26
C ARG A 70 -11.48 -4.06 10.53
N CYS A 71 -10.90 -3.82 11.70
CA CYS A 71 -10.24 -2.56 12.01
C CYS A 71 -9.01 -2.29 11.11
N MET A 72 -8.37 -3.34 10.59
CA MET A 72 -7.22 -3.25 9.68
C MET A 72 -7.61 -3.01 8.21
N ILE A 73 -8.88 -3.13 7.82
CA ILE A 73 -9.32 -2.93 6.42
C ILE A 73 -8.84 -1.60 5.83
N PRO A 74 -8.94 -0.44 6.52
CA PRO A 74 -8.43 0.82 5.97
C PRO A 74 -6.91 0.80 5.71
N SER A 75 -6.15 0.09 6.57
CA SER A 75 -4.69 -0.11 6.39
C SER A 75 -4.37 -0.87 5.11
N LEU A 76 -5.23 -1.79 4.68
CA LEU A 76 -5.03 -2.59 3.46
C LEU A 76 -4.92 -1.70 2.22
N PHE A 77 -5.82 -0.73 2.08
CA PHE A 77 -5.83 0.22 0.97
C PHE A 77 -4.63 1.16 1.03
N ALA A 78 -4.35 1.71 2.22
CA ALA A 78 -3.20 2.59 2.43
C ALA A 78 -1.89 1.88 2.06
N TYR A 79 -1.72 0.63 2.51
CA TYR A 79 -0.54 -0.16 2.21
C TYR A 79 -0.40 -0.45 0.70
N GLY A 80 -1.50 -0.75 0.00
CA GLY A 80 -1.49 -0.92 -1.44
C GLY A 80 -0.97 0.32 -2.19
N LEU A 81 -1.47 1.50 -1.83
CA LEU A 81 -1.02 2.77 -2.39
C LEU A 81 0.42 3.12 -2.00
N LEU A 82 0.82 2.80 -0.76
CA LEU A 82 2.17 3.02 -0.26
C LEU A 82 3.19 2.24 -1.08
N GLN A 83 2.90 0.95 -1.36
CA GLN A 83 3.78 0.12 -2.18
C GLN A 83 3.97 0.71 -3.58
N CYS A 84 2.93 1.30 -4.18
CA CYS A 84 3.06 1.99 -5.47
C CYS A 84 4.02 3.19 -5.41
N HIS A 85 3.94 3.99 -4.35
CA HIS A 85 4.84 5.14 -4.15
C HIS A 85 6.29 4.71 -3.93
N VAL A 86 6.49 3.72 -3.06
CA VAL A 86 7.82 3.19 -2.73
C VAL A 86 8.50 2.64 -3.97
N ARG A 87 7.82 1.78 -4.75
CA ARG A 87 8.38 1.15 -5.95
C ARG A 87 8.66 2.15 -7.06
N PHE A 88 7.78 3.13 -7.25
CA PHE A 88 8.03 4.26 -8.16
C PHE A 88 9.32 5.00 -7.83
N MET A 89 9.55 5.32 -6.56
CA MET A 89 10.77 6.02 -6.14
C MET A 89 12.01 5.11 -6.15
N GLN A 90 11.87 3.83 -5.78
CA GLN A 90 12.95 2.85 -5.84
C GLN A 90 13.47 2.66 -7.27
N ALA A 91 12.57 2.59 -8.27
CA ALA A 91 12.95 2.40 -9.67
C ALA A 91 13.83 3.53 -10.23
N GLN A 92 13.77 4.72 -9.64
CA GLN A 92 14.61 5.88 -9.98
C GLN A 92 15.75 6.12 -8.96
N ASN A 93 16.08 5.13 -8.13
CA ASN A 93 17.10 5.18 -7.06
C ASN A 93 16.85 6.25 -5.98
N ALA A 94 15.63 6.75 -5.82
CA ALA A 94 15.27 7.73 -4.80
C ALA A 94 14.93 7.06 -3.44
N VAL A 95 15.85 6.27 -2.90
CA VAL A 95 15.65 5.48 -1.67
C VAL A 95 15.83 6.29 -0.37
N PHE A 96 16.67 7.31 -0.40
CA PHE A 96 16.92 8.15 0.79
C PHE A 96 15.67 8.92 1.26
N PRO A 97 14.87 9.57 0.37
CA PRO A 97 13.59 10.17 0.75
C PRO A 97 12.61 9.16 1.36
N ILE A 98 12.57 7.93 0.82
CA ILE A 98 11.72 6.85 1.35
C ILE A 98 12.12 6.57 2.81
N MET A 99 13.42 6.39 3.07
CA MET A 99 13.94 6.12 4.41
C MET A 99 13.61 7.25 5.40
N LEU A 100 13.80 8.51 5.02
CA LEU A 100 13.46 9.65 5.89
C LEU A 100 11.96 9.68 6.22
N CYS A 101 11.10 9.50 5.22
CA CYS A 101 9.65 9.50 5.42
C CYS A 101 9.20 8.31 6.26
N ALA A 102 9.84 7.15 6.12
CA ALA A 102 9.62 5.99 6.99
C ALA A 102 9.97 6.31 8.45
N GLY A 103 11.12 6.93 8.70
CA GLY A 103 11.55 7.35 10.03
C GLY A 103 10.54 8.30 10.70
N LEU A 104 10.07 9.31 9.97
CA LEU A 104 9.01 10.22 10.45
C LEU A 104 7.70 9.47 10.74
N THR A 105 7.32 8.54 9.87
CA THR A 105 6.11 7.74 10.05
C THR A 105 6.19 6.86 11.31
N VAL A 106 7.36 6.32 11.65
CA VAL A 106 7.55 5.54 12.88
C VAL A 106 7.27 6.39 14.11
N LEU A 107 7.73 7.64 14.16
CA LEU A 107 7.44 8.55 15.27
C LEU A 107 5.93 8.80 15.40
N VAL A 108 5.26 9.05 14.27
CA VAL A 108 3.79 9.20 14.23
C VAL A 108 3.09 7.91 14.69
N HIS A 109 3.61 6.74 14.31
CA HIS A 109 3.06 5.45 14.71
C HIS A 109 3.13 5.23 16.21
N VAL A 110 4.29 5.48 16.82
CA VAL A 110 4.45 5.37 18.28
C VAL A 110 3.47 6.31 18.99
N GLY A 111 3.39 7.58 18.57
CA GLY A 111 2.44 8.53 19.14
C GLY A 111 0.98 8.10 18.98
N ALA A 112 0.58 7.67 17.78
CA ALA A 112 -0.77 7.20 17.49
C ALA A 112 -1.13 5.97 18.34
N CYS A 113 -0.24 4.99 18.46
CA CYS A 113 -0.44 3.80 19.28
C CYS A 113 -0.54 4.16 20.77
N CYS A 114 0.31 5.05 21.28
CA CYS A 114 0.20 5.52 22.67
C CYS A 114 -1.16 6.15 22.95
N VAL A 115 -1.61 7.07 22.09
CA VAL A 115 -2.91 7.75 22.25
C VAL A 115 -4.08 6.78 22.09
N LEU A 116 -4.11 5.96 21.04
CA LEU A 116 -5.26 5.11 20.73
C LEU A 116 -5.37 3.91 21.68
N VAL A 117 -4.24 3.28 22.03
CA VAL A 117 -4.25 2.09 22.87
C VAL A 117 -4.38 2.46 24.34
N HIS A 118 -3.55 3.39 24.83
CA HIS A 118 -3.50 3.73 26.26
C HIS A 118 -4.36 4.95 26.58
N GLY A 119 -4.25 6.03 25.80
CA GLY A 119 -5.00 7.27 26.07
C GLY A 119 -6.52 7.11 25.92
N LEU A 120 -6.97 6.41 24.87
CA LEU A 120 -8.39 6.18 24.58
C LEU A 120 -8.87 4.77 24.98
N GLY A 121 -7.97 3.90 25.46
CA GLY A 121 -8.33 2.56 25.92
C GLY A 121 -8.88 1.62 24.83
N LEU A 122 -8.59 1.87 23.54
CA LEU A 122 -9.17 1.09 22.43
C LEU A 122 -8.54 -0.31 22.27
N GLY A 123 -7.52 -0.64 23.08
CA GLY A 123 -6.85 -1.94 23.07
C GLY A 123 -6.37 -2.34 21.67
N ILE A 124 -6.72 -3.56 21.24
CA ILE A 124 -6.27 -4.12 19.95
C ILE A 124 -6.79 -3.32 18.75
N ALA A 125 -8.00 -2.76 18.86
CA ALA A 125 -8.58 -1.93 17.81
C ALA A 125 -7.79 -0.62 17.68
N GLY A 126 -7.32 -0.07 18.81
CA GLY A 126 -6.42 1.07 18.84
C GLY A 126 -5.13 0.82 18.08
N ALA A 127 -4.52 -0.36 18.23
CA ALA A 127 -3.32 -0.74 17.48
C ALA A 127 -3.58 -0.83 15.96
N ALA A 128 -4.72 -1.42 15.57
CA ALA A 128 -5.13 -1.50 14.16
C ALA A 128 -5.34 -0.12 13.53
N PHE A 129 -6.05 0.79 14.23
CA PHE A 129 -6.25 2.15 13.77
C PHE A 129 -4.95 2.96 13.76
N GLY A 130 -4.07 2.75 14.74
CA GLY A 130 -2.74 3.34 14.77
C GLY A 130 -1.93 2.97 13.52
N ASN A 131 -1.96 1.69 13.13
CA ASN A 131 -1.33 1.24 11.89
C ASN A 131 -1.95 1.89 10.64
N SER A 132 -3.28 1.99 10.59
CA SER A 132 -4.00 2.64 9.48
C SER A 132 -3.57 4.10 9.32
N ILE A 133 -3.59 4.86 10.41
CA ILE A 133 -3.19 6.26 10.43
C ILE A 133 -1.75 6.41 9.95
N SER A 134 -0.84 5.58 10.45
CA SER A 134 0.57 5.62 10.05
C SER A 134 0.76 5.36 8.56
N TYR A 135 0.09 4.36 7.98
CA TYR A 135 0.20 4.11 6.55
C TYR A 135 -0.40 5.23 5.70
N TRP A 136 -1.54 5.80 6.09
CA TRP A 136 -2.11 6.95 5.38
C TRP A 136 -1.20 8.17 5.46
N VAL A 137 -0.66 8.49 6.63
CA VAL A 137 0.33 9.56 6.80
C VAL A 137 1.54 9.32 5.90
N TYR A 138 2.05 8.08 5.84
CA TYR A 138 3.19 7.76 5.00
C TYR A 138 2.86 7.95 3.50
N VAL A 139 1.70 7.47 3.05
CA VAL A 139 1.22 7.71 1.68
C VAL A 139 1.15 9.20 1.37
N LEU A 140 0.61 10.01 2.28
CA LEU A 140 0.46 11.46 2.08
C LEU A 140 1.81 12.17 2.01
N ILE A 141 2.75 11.84 2.90
CA ILE A 141 4.10 12.42 2.89
C ILE A 141 4.81 12.06 1.58
N LEU A 142 4.74 10.80 1.13
CA LEU A 142 5.36 10.40 -0.13
C LEU A 142 4.67 11.00 -1.35
N ALA A 143 3.34 11.09 -1.35
CA ALA A 143 2.59 11.75 -2.42
C ALA A 143 2.97 13.23 -2.52
N CYS A 144 3.10 13.91 -1.38
CA CYS A 144 3.60 15.28 -1.31
C CYS A 144 5.01 15.38 -1.88
N TYR A 145 5.94 14.54 -1.41
CA TYR A 145 7.32 14.50 -1.91
C TYR A 145 7.38 14.30 -3.44
N VAL A 146 6.66 13.31 -3.98
CA VAL A 146 6.61 13.04 -5.42
C VAL A 146 6.04 14.23 -6.20
N ARG A 147 5.09 14.98 -5.61
CA ARG A 147 4.45 16.11 -6.28
C ARG A 147 5.30 17.37 -6.32
N VAL A 148 6.16 17.59 -5.32
CA VAL A 148 6.94 18.84 -5.16
C VAL A 148 8.44 18.68 -5.48
N SER A 149 8.98 17.46 -5.42
CA SER A 149 10.41 17.22 -5.61
C SER A 149 10.81 17.34 -7.07
N LYS A 150 11.85 18.14 -7.34
CA LYS A 150 12.49 18.25 -8.67
C LYS A 150 12.98 16.89 -9.20
N ASN A 151 13.34 15.97 -8.31
CA ASN A 151 13.78 14.63 -8.70
C ASN A 151 12.67 13.80 -9.36
N CYS A 152 11.40 14.12 -9.08
CA CYS A 152 10.25 13.43 -9.65
C CYS A 152 9.59 14.20 -10.80
N GLU A 153 10.10 15.37 -11.16
CA GLU A 153 9.45 16.26 -12.15
C GLU A 153 9.33 15.59 -13.53
N ARG A 154 10.34 14.82 -13.95
CA ARG A 154 10.32 14.11 -15.25
C ARG A 154 9.54 12.80 -15.21
N THR A 155 9.33 12.23 -14.03
CA THR A 155 8.70 10.91 -13.84
C THR A 155 7.26 11.01 -13.38
N TRP A 156 6.83 12.16 -12.84
CA TRP A 156 5.47 12.42 -12.38
C TRP A 156 4.93 13.74 -12.98
N ASN A 157 4.15 13.61 -14.05
CA ASN A 157 3.49 14.74 -14.73
C ASN A 157 2.01 14.92 -14.31
N GLY A 158 1.62 14.37 -13.16
CA GLY A 158 0.23 14.38 -12.69
C GLY A 158 -0.63 13.25 -13.26
N PHE A 159 -1.93 13.30 -12.97
CA PHE A 159 -2.87 12.24 -13.33
C PHE A 159 -3.17 12.22 -14.83
N SER A 160 -3.19 11.02 -15.42
CA SER A 160 -3.44 10.81 -16.85
C SER A 160 -4.40 9.65 -17.09
N ARG A 161 -5.27 9.80 -18.10
CA ARG A 161 -6.16 8.71 -18.55
C ARG A 161 -5.40 7.55 -19.21
N GLU A 162 -4.14 7.73 -19.57
CA GLU A 162 -3.27 6.66 -20.08
C GLU A 162 -3.06 5.52 -19.10
N ALA A 163 -3.23 5.79 -17.80
CA ALA A 163 -3.23 4.76 -16.77
C ALA A 163 -4.30 3.68 -17.03
N LEU A 164 -5.41 4.03 -17.67
CA LEU A 164 -6.56 3.14 -17.94
C LEU A 164 -6.41 2.28 -19.20
N ARG A 165 -5.50 2.61 -20.12
CA ARG A 165 -5.47 1.98 -21.46
C ARG A 165 -4.99 0.53 -21.47
N ASP A 166 -4.09 0.15 -20.56
CA ASP A 166 -3.43 -1.15 -20.57
C ASP A 166 -3.47 -1.81 -19.17
N VAL A 167 -4.65 -1.75 -18.54
CA VAL A 167 -4.91 -2.32 -17.22
C VAL A 167 -4.81 -3.85 -17.24
N LEU A 168 -5.35 -4.49 -18.29
CA LEU A 168 -5.30 -5.96 -18.41
C LEU A 168 -3.87 -6.48 -18.64
N GLY A 169 -3.06 -5.78 -19.43
CA GLY A 169 -1.64 -6.11 -19.60
C GLY A 169 -0.88 -6.04 -18.28
N PHE A 170 -1.14 -5.00 -17.48
CA PHE A 170 -0.58 -4.89 -16.13
C PHE A 170 -1.03 -6.03 -15.21
N ILE A 171 -2.32 -6.41 -15.22
CA ILE A 171 -2.83 -7.52 -14.41
C ILE A 171 -2.14 -8.84 -14.77
N LYS A 172 -1.94 -9.12 -16.07
CA LYS A 172 -1.23 -10.32 -16.54
C LYS A 172 0.20 -10.43 -16.00
N LEU A 173 0.87 -9.30 -15.75
CA LEU A 173 2.18 -9.27 -15.10
C LEU A 173 2.06 -9.32 -13.57
N ALA A 174 1.10 -8.60 -13.00
CA ALA A 174 0.91 -8.48 -11.56
C ALA A 174 0.53 -9.79 -10.88
N VAL A 175 -0.26 -10.66 -11.53
CA VAL A 175 -0.69 -11.94 -10.95
C VAL A 175 0.48 -12.91 -10.75
N PRO A 176 1.31 -13.23 -11.77
CA PRO A 176 2.52 -14.03 -11.57
C PRO A 176 3.51 -13.39 -10.58
N SER A 177 3.68 -12.07 -10.65
CA SER A 177 4.47 -11.30 -9.68
C SER A 177 3.99 -11.49 -8.24
N ALA A 178 2.68 -11.66 -8.04
CA ALA A 178 2.11 -11.93 -6.73
C ALA A 178 2.37 -13.34 -6.22
N THR A 179 2.41 -14.33 -7.10
CA THR A 179 2.68 -15.72 -6.72
C THR A 179 4.16 -16.00 -6.48
N MET A 180 5.06 -15.26 -7.15
CA MET A 180 6.52 -15.43 -6.97
C MET A 180 7.05 -14.87 -5.64
N VAL A 181 6.33 -13.94 -5.03
CA VAL A 181 6.69 -13.34 -3.73
C VAL A 181 5.81 -13.99 -2.67
N TRP A 182 6.13 -15.25 -2.32
CA TRP A 182 5.58 -15.99 -1.19
C TRP A 182 6.68 -16.37 -0.22
#